data_AF-A0A194AMP2-F1
#
_entry.id   AF-A0A194AMP2-F1
#
_cell.length_a   1.000
_cell.length_b   1.000
_cell.length_c   1.000
_cell.angle_alpha   90.00
_cell.angle_beta   90.00
_cell.angle_gamma   90.00
#
_symmetry.space_group_name_H-M   'P 1'
#
loop_
_entity.id
_entity.type
_entity.pdbx_description
1 polymer ?
#
loop_
_entity_poly.entity_id
_entity_poly.type
_entity_poly.pdbx_seq_one_letter_code
_entity_poly.pdbx_strand_id
1 'polypeptide(L)'
;MRLYRLLYSASRVTKPSTNWADFQKNLPEAVSKEFKEFIASSQAIATSVSSKSETKPPIDFDFYRQRLSDPKFVDMLEKQYNDVQVPYPEDTEGIEQKISAAWDAEKEYAEKLYSFADGYQFINEKMIEQLTMLPRYEDMTQEMLYYYFPESMNRKSEYPHTVKVNKLQNDPGLKQFMTFKSWNITKKVPPPVGEGESK
;
A
#
# COMPACT_ATOMS: atom_id res chain seq x y z
N MET A 1 -14.96 6.26 18.21
CA MET A 1 -14.55 5.51 17.00
C MET A 1 -15.76 4.83 16.36
N ARG A 2 -16.52 5.52 15.51
CA ARG A 2 -17.72 4.93 14.88
C ARG A 2 -18.04 5.60 13.54
N LEU A 3 -17.18 5.48 12.53
CA LEU A 3 -17.40 6.05 11.20
C LEU A 3 -16.87 5.16 10.05
N TYR A 4 -17.05 3.83 10.10
CA TYR A 4 -16.69 2.95 8.98
C TYR A 4 -17.80 1.93 8.63
N ARG A 5 -19.06 2.34 8.75
CA ARG A 5 -20.21 1.59 8.22
C ARG A 5 -21.21 2.58 7.63
N LEU A 6 -20.95 3.02 6.40
CA LEU A 6 -22.02 3.48 5.51
C LEU A 6 -22.15 2.41 4.43
N LEU A 7 -23.25 1.67 4.50
CA LEU A 7 -23.59 0.60 3.58
C LEU A 7 -24.15 1.22 2.31
N TYR A 8 -23.49 0.95 1.18
CA TYR A 8 -23.94 1.26 -0.17
C TYR A 8 -25.13 0.37 -0.56
N SER A 9 -26.23 0.97 -1.00
CA SER A 9 -27.35 0.29 -1.66
C SER A 9 -27.74 1.05 -2.92
N ALA A 10 -26.90 0.94 -3.96
CA ALA A 10 -27.26 1.27 -5.33
C ALA A 10 -26.90 0.06 -6.19
N SER A 11 -27.77 -0.36 -7.10
CA SER A 11 -27.56 -1.51 -8.00
C SER A 11 -26.27 -1.43 -8.83
N ARG A 12 -25.73 -0.21 -8.99
CA ARG A 12 -24.52 0.11 -9.77
C ARG A 12 -23.21 0.00 -8.99
N VAL A 13 -23.25 0.10 -7.65
CA VAL A 13 -22.06 0.08 -6.81
C VAL A 13 -22.14 -1.17 -5.96
N THR A 14 -21.34 -2.18 -6.33
CA THR A 14 -21.19 -3.41 -5.54
C THR A 14 -20.78 -3.05 -4.12
N LYS A 15 -21.38 -3.72 -3.12
CA LYS A 15 -21.00 -3.54 -1.72
C LYS A 15 -19.49 -3.75 -1.60
N PRO A 16 -18.72 -2.81 -1.00
CA PRO A 16 -17.30 -3.05 -0.80
C PRO A 16 -17.14 -4.27 0.13
N SER A 17 -16.52 -5.32 -0.39
CA SER A 17 -16.18 -6.52 0.39
C SER A 17 -14.94 -6.30 1.28
N THR A 18 -14.18 -5.25 1.02
CA THR A 18 -12.91 -4.96 1.69
C THR A 18 -13.10 -4.32 3.06
N ASN A 19 -12.51 -4.93 4.10
CA ASN A 19 -12.45 -4.34 5.44
C ASN A 19 -11.31 -3.31 5.55
N TRP A 20 -11.63 -2.06 5.23
CA TRP A 20 -10.67 -0.95 5.28
C TRP A 20 -10.10 -0.67 6.68
N ALA A 21 -10.85 -1.02 7.73
CA ALA A 21 -10.43 -0.76 9.11
C ALA A 21 -9.26 -1.66 9.53
N ASP A 22 -9.27 -2.93 9.08
CA ASP A 22 -8.18 -3.86 9.38
C ASP A 22 -6.95 -3.57 8.52
N PHE A 23 -7.14 -3.15 7.27
CA PHE A 23 -6.03 -2.72 6.43
C PHE A 23 -5.31 -1.49 7.01
N GLN A 24 -6.07 -0.53 7.56
CA GLN A 24 -5.49 0.66 8.20
C GLN A 24 -4.60 0.34 9.41
N LYS A 25 -4.86 -0.77 10.13
CA LYS A 25 -4.06 -1.17 11.30
C LYS A 25 -2.69 -1.74 10.92
N ASN A 26 -2.62 -2.40 9.76
CA ASN A 26 -1.43 -3.12 9.31
C ASN A 26 -0.51 -2.27 8.41
N LEU A 27 -0.97 -1.07 8.02
CA LEU A 27 -0.23 -0.17 7.16
C LEU A 27 0.92 0.54 7.91
N PRO A 28 2.08 0.73 7.26
CA PRO A 28 3.13 1.61 7.77
C PRO A 28 2.64 3.05 7.92
N GLU A 29 3.09 3.75 8.97
CA GLU A 29 2.66 5.12 9.26
C GLU A 29 2.94 6.10 8.11
N ALA A 30 4.04 5.89 7.37
CA ALA A 30 4.43 6.70 6.23
C ALA A 30 3.36 6.76 5.13
N VAL A 31 2.62 5.68 4.90
CA VAL A 31 1.61 5.57 3.83
C VAL A 31 0.19 5.86 4.34
N SER A 32 0.03 5.98 5.67
CA SER A 32 -1.28 6.18 6.30
C SER A 32 -2.00 7.44 5.81
N LYS A 33 -1.25 8.51 5.49
CA LYS A 33 -1.81 9.76 4.98
C LYS A 33 -2.41 9.57 3.58
N GLU A 34 -1.62 9.02 2.66
CA GLU A 34 -2.04 8.78 1.26
C GLU A 34 -3.22 7.81 1.20
N PHE A 35 -3.21 6.79 2.05
CA PHE A 35 -4.31 5.84 2.15
C PHE A 35 -5.63 6.48 2.61
N LYS A 36 -5.59 7.41 3.58
CA LYS A 36 -6.78 8.15 4.01
C LYS A 36 -7.32 9.05 2.91
N GLU A 37 -6.44 9.70 2.14
CA GLU A 37 -6.83 10.53 0.99
C GLU A 37 -7.50 9.69 -0.10
N PHE A 38 -6.97 8.49 -0.37
CA PHE A 38 -7.57 7.52 -1.30
C PHE A 38 -8.94 7.02 -0.84
N ILE A 39 -9.11 6.69 0.44
CA ILE A 39 -10.43 6.32 0.98
C ILE A 39 -11.41 7.48 0.85
N ALA A 40 -10.98 8.70 1.15
CA ALA A 40 -11.84 9.87 1.06
C ALA A 40 -12.31 10.12 -0.39
N SER A 41 -11.40 10.01 -1.37
CA SER A 41 -11.74 10.19 -2.78
C SER A 41 -12.68 9.10 -3.29
N SER A 42 -12.43 7.84 -2.96
CA SER A 42 -13.30 6.72 -3.35
C SER A 42 -14.71 6.85 -2.76
N GLN A 43 -14.83 7.22 -1.47
CA GLN A 43 -16.12 7.46 -0.83
C GLN A 43 -16.85 8.67 -1.44
N ALA A 44 -16.13 9.75 -1.77
CA ALA A 44 -16.71 10.93 -2.41
C ALA A 44 -17.30 10.58 -3.78
N ILE A 45 -16.57 9.82 -4.61
CA ILE A 45 -17.05 9.37 -5.92
C ILE A 45 -18.28 8.50 -5.75
N ALA A 46 -18.23 7.50 -4.88
CA ALA A 46 -19.33 6.57 -4.73
C ALA A 46 -20.58 7.24 -4.12
N THR A 47 -20.42 8.23 -3.24
CA THR A 47 -21.54 9.07 -2.76
C THR A 47 -22.13 9.91 -3.89
N SER A 48 -21.28 10.53 -4.71
CA SER A 48 -21.70 11.31 -5.89
C SER A 48 -22.51 10.47 -6.87
N VAL A 49 -22.04 9.24 -7.18
CA VAL A 49 -22.74 8.30 -8.04
C VAL A 49 -24.08 7.88 -7.44
N SER A 50 -24.12 7.56 -6.14
CA SER A 50 -25.37 7.16 -5.46
C SER A 50 -26.39 8.29 -5.37
N SER A 51 -25.96 9.56 -5.37
CA SER A 51 -26.86 10.72 -5.32
C SER A 51 -27.58 11.00 -6.64
N LYS A 52 -27.06 10.46 -7.75
CA LYS A 52 -27.60 10.67 -9.09
C LYS A 52 -28.63 9.59 -9.41
N SER A 53 -29.81 10.01 -9.85
CA SER A 53 -30.87 9.09 -10.29
C SER A 53 -30.40 8.28 -11.49
N GLU A 54 -30.72 6.98 -11.48
CA GLU A 54 -30.42 6.06 -12.59
C GLU A 54 -31.25 6.35 -13.84
N THR A 55 -32.43 6.93 -13.66
CA THR A 55 -33.38 7.27 -14.71
C THR A 55 -33.50 8.77 -14.87
N LYS A 56 -33.82 9.21 -16.10
CA LYS A 56 -34.24 10.57 -16.40
C LYS A 56 -35.32 11.01 -15.39
N PRO A 57 -35.23 12.22 -14.79
CA PRO A 57 -36.23 12.67 -13.82
C PRO A 57 -37.61 12.75 -14.46
N PRO A 58 -38.67 12.19 -13.85
CA PRO A 58 -40.00 12.26 -14.43
C PRO A 58 -40.47 13.72 -14.47
N ILE A 59 -40.91 14.18 -15.64
CA ILE A 59 -41.52 15.50 -15.84
C ILE A 59 -43.02 15.29 -16.02
N ASP A 60 -43.84 16.00 -15.25
CA ASP A 60 -45.30 16.02 -15.41
C ASP A 60 -45.69 16.97 -16.55
N PHE A 61 -45.76 16.45 -17.78
CA PHE A 61 -46.11 17.24 -18.96
C PHE A 61 -47.59 17.65 -19.00
N ASP A 62 -48.48 16.90 -18.34
CA ASP A 62 -49.92 17.19 -18.31
C ASP A 62 -50.23 18.45 -17.50
N PHE A 63 -49.50 18.66 -16.40
CA PHE A 63 -49.56 19.90 -15.64
C PHE A 63 -49.19 21.12 -16.48
N TYR A 64 -48.18 21.02 -17.34
CA TYR A 64 -47.73 22.13 -18.18
C TYR A 64 -48.64 22.36 -19.38
N ARG A 65 -49.24 21.31 -19.95
CA ARG A 65 -50.26 21.42 -21.01
C ARG A 65 -51.45 22.27 -20.59
N GLN A 66 -51.86 22.21 -19.32
CA GLN A 66 -53.01 22.97 -18.79
C GLN A 66 -52.70 24.45 -18.50
N ARG A 67 -51.43 24.80 -18.26
CA ARG A 67 -51.00 26.15 -17.86
C ARG A 67 -50.46 27.00 -19.00
N LEU A 68 -49.98 26.38 -20.07
CA LEU A 68 -49.38 27.09 -21.20
C LEU A 68 -50.42 27.39 -22.27
N SER A 69 -50.33 28.58 -22.85
CA SER A 69 -51.24 29.04 -23.91
C SER A 69 -51.12 28.21 -25.20
N ASP A 70 -49.95 27.61 -25.45
CA ASP A 70 -49.66 26.79 -26.63
C ASP A 70 -49.32 25.34 -26.26
N PRO A 71 -50.31 24.42 -26.29
CA PRO A 71 -50.11 23.01 -25.95
C PRO A 71 -49.13 22.29 -26.89
N LYS A 72 -49.06 22.73 -28.16
CA LYS A 72 -48.18 22.13 -29.18
C LYS A 72 -46.70 22.21 -28.83
N PHE A 73 -46.30 23.20 -28.05
CA PHE A 73 -44.91 23.35 -27.61
C PHE A 73 -44.53 22.29 -26.57
N VAL A 74 -45.47 21.92 -25.69
CA VAL A 74 -45.25 20.89 -24.68
C VAL A 74 -45.06 19.52 -25.33
N ASP A 75 -45.82 19.22 -26.39
CA ASP A 75 -45.70 17.96 -27.14
C ASP A 75 -44.34 17.84 -27.86
N MET A 76 -43.80 18.95 -28.39
CA MET A 76 -42.46 18.97 -28.97
C MET A 76 -41.38 18.71 -27.93
N LEU A 77 -41.50 19.31 -26.74
CA LEU A 77 -40.56 19.11 -25.63
C LEU A 77 -40.61 17.70 -25.07
N GLU A 78 -41.81 17.12 -24.90
CA GLU A 78 -41.97 15.74 -24.46
C GLU A 78 -41.28 14.78 -25.42
N LYS A 79 -41.48 14.98 -26.73
CA LYS A 79 -40.83 14.17 -27.76
C LYS A 79 -39.30 14.29 -27.71
N GLN A 80 -38.78 15.51 -27.63
CA GLN A 80 -37.33 15.74 -27.55
C GLN A 80 -36.73 15.17 -26.26
N TYR A 81 -37.41 15.31 -25.13
CA TYR A 81 -36.95 14.80 -23.83
C TYR A 81 -36.85 13.27 -23.81
N ASN A 82 -37.84 12.61 -24.41
CA ASN A 82 -37.85 11.15 -24.54
C ASN A 82 -36.73 10.66 -25.48
N ASP A 83 -36.47 11.39 -26.57
CA ASP A 83 -35.46 11.05 -27.58
C ASP A 83 -34.00 11.24 -27.11
N VAL A 84 -33.74 12.13 -26.13
CA VAL A 84 -32.38 12.34 -25.60
C VAL A 84 -31.85 11.07 -24.93
N GLN A 85 -30.95 10.36 -25.60
CA GLN A 85 -30.17 9.28 -25.01
C GLN A 85 -28.87 9.84 -24.44
N VAL A 86 -28.60 9.57 -23.17
CA VAL A 86 -27.33 9.93 -22.54
C VAL A 86 -26.33 8.81 -22.85
N PRO A 87 -25.26 9.06 -23.62
CA PRO A 87 -24.27 8.04 -23.92
C PRO A 87 -23.57 7.61 -22.62
N TYR A 88 -23.30 6.31 -22.51
CA TYR A 88 -22.50 5.80 -21.42
C TYR A 88 -21.04 6.23 -21.61
N PRO A 89 -20.30 6.61 -20.54
CA PRO A 89 -18.90 6.97 -20.67
C PRO A 89 -18.09 5.81 -21.23
N GLU A 90 -17.31 6.08 -22.28
CA GLU A 90 -16.35 5.13 -22.85
C GLU A 90 -15.00 5.30 -22.15
N ASP A 91 -14.32 4.18 -21.86
CA ASP A 91 -12.95 4.19 -21.34
C ASP A 91 -11.96 4.46 -22.48
N THR A 92 -11.71 5.73 -22.76
CA THR A 92 -10.79 6.17 -23.82
C THR A 92 -9.32 5.87 -23.52
N GLU A 93 -8.98 5.68 -22.25
CA GLU A 93 -7.58 5.55 -21.80
C GLU A 93 -7.18 4.10 -21.48
N GLY A 94 -8.12 3.15 -21.59
CA GLY A 94 -7.90 1.74 -21.27
C GLY A 94 -7.48 1.55 -19.81
N ILE A 95 -8.05 2.34 -18.90
CA ILE A 95 -7.69 2.34 -17.48
C ILE A 95 -7.98 0.98 -16.86
N GLU A 96 -9.07 0.33 -17.26
CA GLU A 96 -9.44 -1.00 -16.76
C GLU A 96 -8.34 -2.04 -17.04
N GLN A 97 -7.80 -2.06 -18.25
CA GLN A 97 -6.73 -2.98 -18.64
C GLN A 97 -5.43 -2.70 -17.87
N LYS A 98 -5.10 -1.42 -17.67
CA LYS A 98 -3.92 -1.01 -16.88
C LYS A 98 -4.03 -1.46 -15.43
N ILE A 99 -5.21 -1.32 -14.82
CA ILE A 99 -5.46 -1.76 -13.44
C ILE A 99 -5.35 -3.28 -13.34
N SER A 100 -5.93 -4.03 -14.29
CA SER A 100 -5.83 -5.50 -14.30
C SER A 100 -4.37 -5.97 -14.42
N ALA A 101 -3.58 -5.37 -15.31
CA ALA A 101 -2.18 -5.72 -15.46
C ALA A 101 -1.35 -5.40 -14.21
N ALA A 102 -1.62 -4.25 -13.57
CA ALA A 102 -0.98 -3.89 -12.31
C ALA A 102 -1.35 -4.86 -11.17
N TRP A 103 -2.60 -5.32 -11.14
CA TRP A 103 -3.06 -6.30 -10.16
C TRP A 103 -2.34 -7.65 -10.29
N ASP A 104 -2.18 -8.15 -11.52
CA ASP A 104 -1.50 -9.42 -11.76
C ASP A 104 -0.02 -9.35 -11.35
N ALA A 105 0.66 -8.23 -11.64
CA ALA A 105 2.04 -7.99 -11.23
C ALA A 105 2.19 -7.92 -9.70
N GLU A 106 1.30 -7.20 -9.01
CA GLU A 106 1.31 -7.09 -7.56
C GLU A 106 1.01 -8.43 -6.88
N LYS A 107 0.13 -9.23 -7.47
CA LYS A 107 -0.18 -10.58 -6.98
C LYS A 107 1.04 -11.49 -7.05
N GLU A 108 1.77 -11.50 -8.16
CA GLU A 108 3.01 -12.29 -8.28
C GLU A 108 4.07 -11.82 -7.27
N TYR A 109 4.18 -10.51 -7.06
CA TYR A 109 5.07 -9.94 -6.06
C TYR A 109 4.70 -10.36 -4.63
N ALA A 110 3.40 -10.31 -4.30
CA ALA A 110 2.89 -10.74 -3.01
C ALA A 110 3.17 -12.24 -2.76
N GLU A 111 2.93 -13.10 -3.74
CA GLU A 111 3.22 -14.55 -3.65
C GLU A 111 4.71 -14.82 -3.37
N LYS A 112 5.60 -14.09 -4.04
CA LYS A 112 7.05 -14.15 -3.76
C LYS A 112 7.36 -13.72 -2.32
N LEU A 113 6.80 -12.59 -1.86
CA LEU A 113 7.00 -12.12 -0.49
C LEU A 113 6.55 -13.13 0.56
N TYR A 114 5.40 -13.80 0.34
CA TYR A 114 4.94 -14.87 1.24
C TYR A 114 5.94 -16.01 1.29
N SER A 115 6.42 -16.50 0.13
CA SER A 115 7.41 -17.58 0.11
C SER A 115 8.72 -17.21 0.83
N PHE A 116 9.16 -15.95 0.73
CA PHE A 116 10.33 -15.48 1.47
C PHE A 116 10.08 -15.40 2.96
N ALA A 117 8.91 -14.89 3.39
CA ALA A 117 8.53 -14.80 4.78
C ALA A 117 8.47 -16.19 5.44
N ASP A 118 7.89 -17.17 4.75
CA ASP A 118 7.83 -18.57 5.22
C ASP A 118 9.25 -19.16 5.37
N GLY A 119 10.15 -18.87 4.42
CA GLY A 119 11.55 -19.27 4.50
C GLY A 119 12.27 -18.68 5.72
N TYR A 120 12.08 -17.38 5.99
CA TYR A 120 12.64 -16.73 7.18
C TYR A 120 12.04 -17.30 8.47
N GLN A 121 10.74 -17.56 8.51
CA GLN A 121 10.10 -18.19 9.65
C GLN A 121 10.73 -19.54 9.94
N PHE A 122 10.88 -20.40 8.94
CA PHE A 122 11.50 -21.71 9.09
C PHE A 122 12.95 -21.63 9.61
N ILE A 123 13.77 -20.73 9.05
CA ILE A 123 15.15 -20.52 9.50
C ILE A 123 15.17 -20.03 10.95
N ASN A 124 14.34 -19.04 11.29
CA ASN A 124 14.28 -18.49 12.64
C ASN A 124 13.81 -19.53 13.66
N GLU A 125 12.81 -20.36 13.34
CA GLU A 125 12.37 -21.46 14.18
C GLU A 125 13.50 -22.45 14.45
N LYS A 126 14.27 -22.82 13.42
CA LYS A 126 15.44 -23.70 13.57
C LYS A 126 16.56 -23.06 14.38
N MET A 127 16.81 -21.75 14.22
CA MET A 127 17.77 -21.04 15.04
C MET A 127 17.33 -20.97 16.51
N ILE A 128 16.03 -20.77 16.79
CA ILE A 128 15.51 -20.80 18.16
C ILE A 128 15.69 -22.20 18.76
N GLU A 129 15.35 -23.27 18.03
CA GLU A 129 15.59 -24.65 18.49
C GLU A 129 17.07 -24.87 18.85
N GLN A 130 17.99 -24.44 17.98
CA GLN A 130 19.43 -24.52 18.23
C GLN A 130 19.85 -23.72 19.47
N LEU A 131 19.33 -22.50 19.64
CA LEU A 131 19.61 -21.67 20.81
C LEU A 131 19.06 -22.29 22.11
N THR A 132 17.91 -22.96 22.06
CA THR A 132 17.34 -23.65 23.23
C THR A 132 18.12 -24.91 23.62
N MET A 133 18.86 -25.52 22.69
CA MET A 133 19.75 -26.65 22.98
C MET A 133 21.04 -26.21 23.68
N LEU A 134 21.42 -24.93 23.56
CA LEU A 134 22.62 -24.43 24.20
C LEU A 134 22.44 -24.34 25.72
N PRO A 135 23.49 -24.64 26.50
CA PRO A 135 23.50 -24.29 27.91
C PRO A 135 23.31 -22.77 28.09
N ARG A 136 22.71 -22.38 29.21
CA ARG A 136 22.54 -20.96 29.56
C ARG A 136 23.89 -20.27 29.58
N TYR A 137 23.89 -18.99 29.20
CA TYR A 137 25.13 -18.21 29.09
C TYR A 137 25.96 -18.18 30.37
N GLU A 138 25.33 -18.11 31.54
CA GLU A 138 25.99 -18.08 32.85
C GLU A 138 26.74 -19.38 33.18
N ASP A 139 26.29 -20.50 32.61
CA ASP A 139 26.85 -21.84 32.85
C ASP A 139 27.87 -22.22 31.74
N MET A 140 28.08 -21.37 30.73
CA MET A 140 29.03 -21.63 29.65
C MET A 140 30.45 -21.24 30.04
N THR A 141 31.39 -22.20 29.95
CA THR A 141 32.82 -21.88 30.02
C THR A 141 33.32 -21.32 28.69
N GLN A 142 34.47 -20.64 28.70
CA GLN A 142 35.07 -20.04 27.51
C GLN A 142 35.42 -21.09 26.45
N GLU A 143 35.80 -22.30 26.85
CA GLU A 143 36.07 -23.42 25.96
C GLU A 143 34.78 -23.91 25.28
N MET A 144 33.68 -24.00 26.02
CA MET A 144 32.36 -24.36 25.47
C MET A 144 31.87 -23.30 24.48
N LEU A 145 32.10 -22.02 24.78
CA LEU A 145 31.80 -20.92 23.86
C LEU A 145 32.57 -21.07 22.55
N TYR A 146 33.87 -21.43 22.60
CA TYR A 146 34.66 -21.68 21.37
C TYR A 146 34.27 -22.96 20.64
N TYR A 147 33.75 -23.97 21.35
CA TYR A 147 33.24 -25.19 20.75
C TYR A 147 31.97 -24.94 19.94
N TYR A 148 30.99 -24.25 20.52
CA TYR A 148 29.73 -23.93 19.82
C TYR A 148 29.87 -22.77 18.82
N PHE A 149 30.71 -21.78 19.13
CA PHE A 149 30.93 -20.57 18.32
C PHE A 149 32.42 -20.42 17.97
N PRO A 150 32.96 -21.21 17.03
CA PRO A 150 34.38 -21.20 16.69
C PRO A 150 34.88 -19.86 16.11
N GLU A 151 33.97 -19.02 15.61
CA GLU A 151 34.26 -17.66 15.13
C GLU A 151 34.58 -16.68 16.27
N SER A 152 34.07 -16.93 17.49
CA SER A 152 34.34 -16.10 18.67
C SER A 152 35.78 -16.26 19.19
N MET A 153 36.50 -17.27 18.72
CA MET A 153 37.90 -17.49 19.07
C MET A 153 38.75 -16.38 18.44
N ASN A 154 39.47 -15.61 19.26
CA ASN A 154 40.40 -14.58 18.78
C ASN A 154 41.64 -15.23 18.13
N ARG A 155 41.48 -15.79 16.93
CA ARG A 155 42.56 -16.39 16.14
C ARG A 155 43.58 -15.36 15.63
N LYS A 156 43.38 -14.05 15.90
CA LYS A 156 44.26 -12.97 15.44
C LYS A 156 45.37 -12.61 16.43
N SER A 157 45.42 -13.22 17.61
CA SER A 157 46.59 -13.10 18.49
C SER A 157 47.53 -14.28 18.27
N GLU A 158 48.49 -14.12 17.36
CA GLU A 158 49.65 -15.01 17.28
C GLU A 158 50.59 -14.75 18.48
N TYR A 159 51.20 -15.81 19.00
CA TYR A 159 52.14 -15.72 20.11
C TYR A 159 53.43 -15.00 19.68
N PRO A 160 54.07 -14.17 20.54
CA PRO A 160 53.65 -13.77 21.88
C PRO A 160 52.52 -12.73 21.82
N HIS A 161 51.53 -12.86 22.71
CA HIS A 161 50.36 -12.00 22.79
C HIS A 161 50.73 -10.56 23.17
N THR A 162 51.23 -9.81 22.19
CA THR A 162 51.35 -8.36 22.28
C THR A 162 50.04 -7.79 21.76
N VAL A 163 49.36 -7.02 22.60
CA VAL A 163 48.17 -6.29 22.19
C VAL A 163 48.62 -5.24 21.17
N LYS A 164 48.63 -5.59 19.88
CA LYS A 164 48.62 -4.59 18.82
C LYS A 164 47.21 -4.00 18.79
N VAL A 165 46.98 -3.07 19.72
CA VAL A 165 45.92 -2.07 19.64
C VAL A 165 46.01 -1.51 18.22
N ASN A 166 44.90 -1.53 17.48
CA ASN A 166 44.74 -1.07 16.09
C ASN A 166 44.91 -2.12 14.98
N LYS A 167 44.05 -3.15 14.96
CA LYS A 167 43.58 -3.75 13.69
C LYS A 167 42.06 -3.90 13.57
N LEU A 168 41.30 -3.79 14.67
CA LEU A 168 39.83 -3.88 14.64
C LEU A 168 39.14 -2.68 13.97
N GLN A 169 39.80 -1.52 13.88
CA GLN A 169 39.23 -0.37 13.17
C GLN A 169 39.32 -0.47 11.64
N ASN A 170 40.18 -1.34 11.09
CA ASN A 170 40.46 -1.40 9.65
C ASN A 170 40.17 -2.77 9.03
N ASP A 171 39.48 -3.67 9.73
CA ASP A 171 39.12 -4.97 9.19
C ASP A 171 37.93 -4.84 8.21
N PRO A 172 38.10 -5.16 6.91
CA PRO A 172 37.00 -5.05 5.94
C PRO A 172 35.81 -5.94 6.29
N GLY A 173 36.04 -7.04 7.04
CA GLY A 173 34.98 -7.91 7.57
C GLY A 173 34.21 -7.34 8.76
N LEU A 174 34.70 -6.30 9.44
CA LEU A 174 33.95 -5.55 10.46
C LEU A 174 33.24 -4.34 9.87
N LYS A 175 33.68 -3.81 8.72
CA LYS A 175 32.95 -2.76 8.00
C LYS A 175 31.56 -3.20 7.57
N GLN A 176 31.37 -4.46 7.17
CA GLN A 176 30.04 -5.00 6.81
C GLN A 176 29.07 -5.09 7.99
N PHE A 177 29.57 -5.29 9.22
CA PHE A 177 28.74 -5.34 10.43
C PHE A 177 28.58 -3.96 11.10
N MET A 178 29.54 -3.05 10.90
CA MET A 178 29.46 -1.65 11.36
C MET A 178 28.77 -0.72 10.36
N THR A 179 28.56 -1.14 9.11
CA THR A 179 27.54 -0.57 8.24
C THR A 179 26.21 -1.25 8.51
N PHE A 180 25.72 -1.18 9.75
CA PHE A 180 24.29 -0.89 9.90
C PHE A 180 24.12 0.51 9.30
N LYS A 181 23.92 0.53 7.98
CA LYS A 181 23.41 1.68 7.26
C LYS A 181 22.10 1.96 7.99
N SER A 182 22.11 2.94 8.89
CA SER A 182 20.90 3.55 9.38
C SER A 182 20.05 3.75 8.14
N TRP A 183 18.84 3.21 8.17
CA TRP A 183 17.84 3.54 7.19
C TRP A 183 17.62 5.05 7.32
N ASN A 184 18.43 5.82 6.59
CA ASN A 184 18.23 7.23 6.39
C ASN A 184 16.98 7.33 5.52
N ILE A 185 15.83 7.37 6.19
CA ILE A 185 14.59 7.87 5.63
C ILE A 185 14.78 9.38 5.49
N THR A 186 15.65 9.81 4.59
CA THR A 186 15.68 11.20 4.14
C THR A 186 14.68 11.30 3.01
N LYS A 187 13.53 11.87 3.33
CA LYS A 187 12.45 12.29 2.43
C LYS A 187 13.03 12.79 1.11
N LYS A 188 12.79 12.10 -0.01
CA LYS A 188 12.87 12.72 -1.33
C LYS A 188 11.61 13.58 -1.49
N VAL A 189 11.70 14.84 -1.08
CA VAL A 189 10.80 15.88 -1.60
C VAL A 189 11.43 16.34 -2.92
N PRO A 190 10.74 16.22 -4.07
CA PRO A 190 11.27 16.74 -5.33
C PRO A 190 11.24 18.29 -5.31
N PRO A 191 12.31 18.97 -5.74
CA PRO A 191 12.26 20.42 -5.93
C PRO A 191 11.38 20.82 -7.13
N PRO A 192 10.77 22.01 -7.10
CA PRO A 192 9.83 22.48 -8.11
C PRO A 192 10.49 22.79 -9.46
N VAL A 193 9.65 22.70 -10.49
CA VAL A 193 9.95 23.02 -11.89
C VAL A 193 10.29 24.51 -12.06
N GLY A 194 11.40 24.78 -12.75
CA GLY A 194 11.62 25.99 -13.54
C GLY A 194 12.53 27.05 -12.92
N GLU A 195 13.70 27.25 -13.53
CA GLU A 195 14.15 28.56 -14.04
C GLU A 195 15.41 28.34 -14.91
N GLY A 196 15.37 28.91 -16.13
CA GLY A 196 16.39 28.74 -17.15
C GLY A 196 17.65 29.55 -16.87
N GLU A 197 18.80 28.98 -17.17
CA GLU A 197 20.05 29.72 -17.26
C GLU A 197 20.24 30.27 -18.68
N SER A 198 20.17 31.60 -18.75
CA SER A 198 20.89 32.41 -19.72
C SER A 198 22.40 32.11 -19.64
N LYS A 199 23.00 31.76 -20.77
CA LYS A 199 24.34 32.19 -21.20
C LYS A 199 24.52 31.91 -22.68
#